data_AF-A0A973YMN7-F1
#
_entry.id   AF-A0A973YMN7-F1
#
_cell.length_a   1.000
_cell.length_b   1.000
_cell.length_c   1.000
_cell.angle_alpha   90.00
_cell.angle_beta   90.00
_cell.angle_gamma   90.00
#
_symmetry.space_group_name_H-M   'P 1'
#
loop_
_entity.id
_entity.type
_entity.pdbx_description
1 polymer ?
#
loop_
_entity_poly.entity_id
_entity_poly.type
_entity_poly.pdbx_seq_one_letter_code
_entity_poly.pdbx_strand_id
1 'polypeptide(L)'
;ENYLMPRSVPFGDIVRGLTPFFVSRQVICGAGRVGLGQDSAIPGFQISQRADFFEAEVGLETTIRRPIINTRDEPHSTADKYRRLHVIIGDANLSQVSNYLKFGTTALVLSLIEAGLAPRIEVHEPVTALKTVSHDTSLTARLRLVDGRRVTALDLQWMYHEAAAKLAQDTGVGDTVDGDGHTHEVLERWATVLTQLDGDRAAAASSVEWLAKLSLLEGYRQRDGLDWSDARLGLVDLQWADIRPEKGLYYRLLARERMQRVVDDSAIAAAVSEPPADTRAYFRGKCISSFGKDVVGASWDSVIFDVPGYGRLQRVPTREPLRGTKALTGALFERYREAGPFLGELLGHNTAPPAA
;
A
#
# COMPACT_ATOMS: atom_id res chain seq x y z
N GLU A 1 3.50 -0.44 3.76
CA GLU A 1 3.59 0.04 2.36
C GLU A 1 4.99 0.60 2.10
N ASN A 2 5.43 0.69 0.84
CA ASN A 2 6.73 1.28 0.49
C ASN A 2 6.59 2.16 -0.75
N TYR A 3 7.09 3.40 -0.69
CA TYR A 3 7.02 4.36 -1.78
C TYR A 3 8.42 4.83 -2.15
N LEU A 4 8.76 4.84 -3.44
CA LEU A 4 9.99 5.43 -3.94
C LEU A 4 9.81 6.95 -3.96
N MET A 5 10.73 7.69 -3.37
CA MET A 5 10.71 9.16 -3.36
C MET A 5 12.08 9.71 -3.77
N PRO A 6 12.15 10.89 -4.41
CA PRO A 6 13.41 11.54 -4.69
C PRO A 6 14.08 12.02 -3.40
N ARG A 7 15.40 11.86 -3.32
CA ARG A 7 16.20 12.22 -2.13
C ARG A 7 16.18 13.72 -1.83
N SER A 8 15.89 14.54 -2.84
CA SER A 8 15.80 16.00 -2.75
C SER A 8 14.65 16.49 -1.88
N VAL A 9 13.61 15.68 -1.64
CA VAL A 9 12.46 16.07 -0.82
C VAL A 9 12.86 16.07 0.66
N PRO A 10 12.76 17.21 1.35
CA PRO A 10 13.09 17.28 2.77
C PRO A 10 12.20 16.36 3.60
N PHE A 11 12.80 15.55 4.47
CA PHE A 11 12.04 14.59 5.29
C PHE A 11 11.03 15.29 6.23
N GLY A 12 11.32 16.52 6.66
CA GLY A 12 10.38 17.31 7.45
C GLY A 12 9.08 17.64 6.69
N ASP A 13 9.14 17.78 5.37
CA ASP A 13 7.96 18.06 4.54
C ASP A 13 7.11 16.80 4.39
N ILE A 14 7.76 15.64 4.32
CA ILE A 14 7.11 14.32 4.35
C ILE A 14 6.36 14.13 5.67
N VAL A 15 6.99 14.43 6.80
CA VAL A 15 6.35 14.33 8.13
C VAL A 15 5.13 15.25 8.20
N ARG A 16 5.29 16.54 7.90
CA ARG A 16 4.18 17.51 7.97
C ARG A 16 3.03 17.16 7.02
N GLY A 17 3.35 16.72 5.80
CA GLY A 17 2.35 16.39 4.78
C GLY A 17 1.63 15.06 5.02
N LEU A 18 2.27 14.07 5.67
CA LEU A 18 1.67 12.74 5.84
C LEU A 18 1.01 12.50 7.20
N THR A 19 1.50 13.10 8.29
CA THR A 19 0.94 12.85 9.64
C THR A 19 -0.59 13.04 9.70
N PRO A 20 -1.16 14.22 9.37
CA PRO A 20 -2.62 14.41 9.32
C PRO A 20 -3.35 13.48 8.35
N PHE A 21 -2.76 13.19 7.18
CA PHE A 21 -3.33 12.26 6.21
C PHE A 21 -3.40 10.83 6.79
N PHE A 22 -2.34 10.35 7.43
CA PHE A 22 -2.28 9.02 8.04
C PHE A 22 -3.19 8.87 9.27
N VAL A 23 -3.38 9.94 10.05
CA VAL A 23 -4.36 9.97 11.14
C VAL A 23 -5.78 9.72 10.63
N SER A 24 -6.13 10.28 9.47
CA SER A 24 -7.49 10.27 8.93
C SER A 24 -7.77 9.15 7.92
N ARG A 25 -6.78 8.69 7.13
CA ARG A 25 -7.01 7.73 6.01
C ARG A 25 -7.58 6.37 6.44
N GLN A 26 -7.49 6.01 7.72
CA GLN A 26 -8.10 4.79 8.23
C GLN A 26 -9.63 4.75 7.99
N VAL A 27 -10.30 5.91 7.85
CA VAL A 27 -11.74 5.92 7.51
C VAL A 27 -12.03 5.31 6.14
N ILE A 28 -11.09 5.39 5.18
CA ILE A 28 -11.24 4.83 3.83
C ILE A 28 -10.58 3.45 3.66
N CYS A 29 -9.60 3.09 4.50
CA CYS A 29 -8.83 1.84 4.32
C CYS A 29 -8.62 0.99 5.58
N GLY A 30 -9.26 1.32 6.70
CA GLY A 30 -9.25 0.48 7.91
C GLY A 30 -9.89 -0.89 7.66
N ALA A 31 -9.35 -1.93 8.30
CA ALA A 31 -9.85 -3.30 8.15
C ALA A 31 -10.86 -3.69 9.24
N GLY A 32 -10.99 -2.88 10.30
CA GLY A 32 -11.88 -3.14 11.42
C GLY A 32 -11.29 -4.12 12.44
N ARG A 33 -11.59 -3.90 13.73
CA ARG A 33 -11.19 -4.77 14.85
C ARG A 33 -12.26 -4.79 15.93
N VAL A 34 -12.52 -5.97 16.49
CA VAL A 34 -13.30 -6.15 17.72
C VAL A 34 -12.42 -5.96 18.95
N GLY A 35 -12.91 -5.16 19.89
CA GLY A 35 -12.22 -4.73 21.11
C GLY A 35 -11.40 -3.47 20.91
N LEU A 36 -11.40 -2.60 21.93
CA LEU A 36 -10.66 -1.34 21.97
C LEU A 36 -9.48 -1.45 22.94
N GLY A 37 -8.44 -0.67 22.66
CA GLY A 37 -7.18 -0.70 23.39
C GLY A 37 -6.23 -1.78 22.86
N GLN A 38 -4.98 -1.74 23.31
CA GLN A 38 -3.94 -2.68 22.87
C GLN A 38 -4.33 -4.13 23.16
N ASP A 39 -4.90 -4.38 24.34
CA ASP A 39 -5.29 -5.72 24.80
C ASP A 39 -6.73 -6.12 24.40
N SER A 40 -7.45 -5.30 23.60
CA SER A 40 -8.87 -5.52 23.29
C SER A 40 -9.78 -5.61 24.54
N ALA A 41 -9.37 -5.03 25.67
CA ALA A 41 -10.05 -5.20 26.96
C ALA A 41 -11.38 -4.44 27.07
N ILE A 42 -11.55 -3.37 26.28
CA ILE A 42 -12.80 -2.59 26.28
C ILE A 42 -13.69 -3.13 25.16
N PRO A 43 -14.93 -3.57 25.46
CA PRO A 43 -15.86 -4.04 24.43
C PRO A 43 -16.21 -2.94 23.43
N GLY A 44 -16.10 -3.23 22.14
CA GLY A 44 -16.47 -2.31 21.07
C GLY A 44 -15.95 -2.78 19.71
N PHE A 45 -16.13 -1.95 18.70
CA PHE A 45 -15.53 -2.11 17.39
C PHE A 45 -14.80 -0.83 17.02
N GLN A 46 -13.62 -0.96 16.41
CA GLN A 46 -12.83 0.17 15.92
C GLN A 46 -12.46 -0.01 14.46
N ILE A 47 -12.20 1.11 13.78
CA ILE A 47 -11.92 1.20 12.35
C ILE A 47 -10.58 0.54 11.98
N SER A 48 -9.53 0.76 12.77
CA SER A 48 -8.19 0.25 12.47
C SER A 48 -7.74 -0.84 13.45
N GLN A 49 -7.10 -1.87 12.92
CA GLN A 49 -6.40 -2.88 13.72
C GLN A 49 -5.11 -2.34 14.35
N ARG A 50 -4.53 -1.28 13.77
CA ARG A 50 -3.18 -0.80 14.09
C ARG A 50 -3.15 0.39 15.04
N ALA A 51 -4.18 1.24 15.04
CA ALA A 51 -4.18 2.54 15.73
C ALA A 51 -3.75 2.49 17.21
N ASP A 52 -4.24 1.52 17.98
CA ASP A 52 -3.93 1.40 19.42
C ASP A 52 -2.46 1.09 19.71
N PHE A 53 -1.73 0.54 18.75
CA PHE A 53 -0.34 0.11 18.91
C PHE A 53 0.69 1.19 18.56
N PHE A 54 0.23 2.40 18.19
CA PHE A 54 1.09 3.55 17.91
C PHE A 54 1.25 4.42 19.16
N GLU A 55 2.46 4.90 19.37
CA GLU A 55 2.91 5.55 20.60
C GLU A 55 3.78 6.79 20.34
N ALA A 56 4.26 6.97 19.10
CA ALA A 56 5.10 8.09 18.71
C ALA A 56 4.63 8.68 17.37
N GLU A 57 5.02 9.92 17.10
CA GLU A 57 4.76 10.56 15.80
C GLU A 57 5.81 10.17 14.77
N VAL A 58 7.09 10.30 15.12
CA VAL A 58 8.24 10.01 14.24
C VAL A 58 9.25 9.15 15.00
N GLY A 59 9.82 8.14 14.34
CA GLY A 59 10.78 7.23 14.97
C GLY A 59 11.28 6.13 14.03
N LEU A 60 12.21 5.30 14.50
CA LEU A 60 12.83 4.25 13.68
C LEU A 60 12.21 2.87 13.93
N GLU A 61 11.65 2.67 15.12
CA GLU A 61 11.20 1.38 15.62
C GLU A 61 9.95 0.86 14.90
N THR A 62 9.83 -0.47 14.79
CA THR A 62 8.66 -1.12 14.15
C THR A 62 7.90 -2.07 15.09
N THR A 63 8.52 -2.47 16.20
CA THR A 63 7.98 -3.47 17.15
C THR A 63 7.66 -2.90 18.53
N ILE A 64 8.26 -1.77 18.89
CA ILE A 64 8.06 -1.03 20.15
C ILE A 64 7.91 0.45 19.81
N ARG A 65 7.21 1.24 20.64
CA ARG A 65 7.07 2.70 20.46
C ARG A 65 6.75 3.10 19.01
N ARG A 66 5.78 2.42 18.39
CA ARG A 66 5.59 2.49 16.94
C ARG A 66 5.27 3.94 16.51
N PRO A 67 6.04 4.51 15.56
CA PRO A 67 5.83 5.87 15.09
C PRO A 67 4.88 5.92 13.90
N ILE A 68 4.04 6.95 13.81
CA ILE A 68 3.18 7.20 12.64
C ILE A 68 4.01 7.28 11.36
N ILE A 69 5.12 8.03 11.42
CA ILE A 69 6.11 8.15 10.34
C ILE A 69 7.38 7.39 10.74
N ASN A 70 7.69 6.31 10.02
CA ASN A 70 8.90 5.54 10.25
C ASN A 70 10.08 6.14 9.46
N THR A 71 11.23 6.27 10.12
CA THR A 71 12.43 6.92 9.56
C THR A 71 13.45 5.94 8.98
N ARG A 72 13.10 4.65 8.80
CA ARG A 72 14.00 3.67 8.21
C ARG A 72 14.44 4.11 6.82
N ASP A 73 15.75 4.03 6.58
CA ASP A 73 16.37 4.53 5.36
C ASP A 73 17.20 3.45 4.67
N GLU A 74 16.50 2.51 4.04
CA GLU A 74 17.08 1.42 3.25
C GLU A 74 16.46 1.46 1.85
N PRO A 75 17.01 2.26 0.91
CA PRO A 75 16.35 2.57 -0.36
C PRO A 75 16.30 1.38 -1.32
N HIS A 76 17.19 0.39 -1.16
CA HIS A 76 17.41 -0.70 -2.13
C HIS A 76 17.59 -0.19 -3.56
N SER A 77 18.16 1.01 -3.70
CA SER A 77 18.41 1.69 -4.96
C SER A 77 19.58 2.64 -4.80
N THR A 78 19.86 3.48 -5.79
CA THR A 78 20.90 4.52 -5.70
C THR A 78 20.56 5.51 -4.58
N ALA A 79 21.24 5.42 -3.44
CA ALA A 79 20.88 6.11 -2.19
C ALA A 79 20.88 7.65 -2.31
N ASP A 80 21.75 8.21 -3.14
CA ASP A 80 21.85 9.67 -3.33
C ASP A 80 20.69 10.21 -4.18
N LYS A 81 20.03 9.35 -4.96
CA LYS A 81 18.90 9.74 -5.83
C LYS A 81 17.56 9.49 -5.18
N TYR A 82 17.44 8.39 -4.43
CA TYR A 82 16.15 7.94 -3.95
C TYR A 82 16.13 7.61 -2.46
N ARG A 83 14.94 7.72 -1.87
CA ARG A 83 14.55 7.16 -0.58
C ARG A 83 13.46 6.12 -0.82
N ARG A 84 13.43 5.07 0.00
CA ARG A 84 12.24 4.22 0.16
C ARG A 84 11.51 4.67 1.41
N LEU A 85 10.41 5.40 1.27
CA LEU A 85 9.56 5.75 2.39
C LEU A 85 8.89 4.47 2.91
N HIS A 86 9.20 4.10 4.15
CA HIS A 86 8.68 2.90 4.79
C HIS A 86 7.47 3.25 5.67
N VAL A 87 6.28 2.79 5.28
CA VAL A 87 5.03 3.11 5.99
C VAL A 87 4.51 1.86 6.70
N ILE A 88 4.23 1.99 8.00
CA ILE A 88 3.87 0.86 8.88
C ILE A 88 2.46 0.98 9.51
N ILE A 89 1.75 2.06 9.23
CA ILE A 89 0.49 2.42 9.91
C ILE A 89 -0.76 1.78 9.30
N GLY A 90 -0.73 1.45 8.01
CA GLY A 90 -1.89 0.84 7.34
C GLY A 90 -2.18 -0.58 7.82
N ASP A 91 -3.47 -0.91 7.88
CA ASP A 91 -3.94 -2.28 8.09
C ASP A 91 -3.65 -3.16 6.85
N ALA A 92 -3.65 -4.47 7.04
CA ALA A 92 -3.76 -5.41 5.92
C ALA A 92 -5.20 -5.42 5.43
N ASN A 93 -5.41 -5.35 4.11
CA ASN A 93 -6.75 -5.30 3.52
C ASN A 93 -6.97 -6.52 2.62
N LEU A 94 -8.16 -7.13 2.73
CA LEU A 94 -8.68 -8.06 1.74
C LEU A 94 -9.49 -7.34 0.65
N SER A 95 -10.18 -6.24 1.01
CA SER A 95 -10.92 -5.41 0.06
C SER A 95 -9.97 -4.83 -0.98
N GLN A 96 -10.23 -5.14 -2.26
CA GLN A 96 -9.43 -4.62 -3.36
C GLN A 96 -9.52 -3.10 -3.45
N VAL A 97 -10.71 -2.52 -3.22
CA VAL A 97 -10.90 -1.07 -3.25
C VAL A 97 -10.22 -0.39 -2.07
N SER A 98 -10.35 -0.92 -0.84
CA SER A 98 -9.64 -0.36 0.32
C SER A 98 -8.12 -0.40 0.13
N ASN A 99 -7.60 -1.51 -0.44
CA ASN A 99 -6.17 -1.63 -0.74
C ASN A 99 -5.72 -0.68 -1.86
N TYR A 100 -6.52 -0.54 -2.93
CA TYR A 100 -6.26 0.39 -4.03
C TYR A 100 -6.23 1.84 -3.55
N LEU A 101 -7.24 2.26 -2.77
CA LEU A 101 -7.27 3.59 -2.18
C LEU A 101 -6.09 3.82 -1.22
N LYS A 102 -5.73 2.83 -0.38
CA LYS A 102 -4.59 2.96 0.53
C LYS A 102 -3.29 3.31 -0.20
N PHE A 103 -2.98 2.64 -1.30
CA PHE A 103 -1.78 2.92 -2.09
C PHE A 103 -1.92 4.16 -2.98
N GLY A 104 -3.03 4.28 -3.72
CA GLY A 104 -3.27 5.35 -4.67
C GLY A 104 -3.35 6.72 -4.00
N THR A 105 -4.18 6.88 -2.97
CA THR A 105 -4.34 8.17 -2.29
C THR A 105 -3.05 8.61 -1.60
N THR A 106 -2.29 7.68 -1.02
CA THR A 106 -0.98 7.99 -0.44
C THR A 106 0.00 8.44 -1.52
N ALA A 107 0.03 7.78 -2.68
CA ALA A 107 0.88 8.20 -3.80
C ALA A 107 0.54 9.62 -4.27
N LEU A 108 -0.75 9.96 -4.39
CA LEU A 108 -1.19 11.33 -4.74
C LEU A 108 -0.77 12.36 -3.68
N VAL A 109 -0.88 12.02 -2.40
CA VAL A 109 -0.40 12.90 -1.30
C VAL A 109 1.12 13.08 -1.35
N LEU A 110 1.87 12.04 -1.69
CA LEU A 110 3.31 12.17 -1.91
C LEU A 110 3.62 13.10 -3.09
N SER A 111 2.90 12.99 -4.20
CA SER A 111 3.03 13.93 -5.33
C SER A 111 2.76 15.38 -4.92
N LEU A 112 1.76 15.62 -4.05
CA LEU A 112 1.52 16.95 -3.48
C LEU A 112 2.71 17.45 -2.64
N ILE A 113 3.31 16.58 -1.83
CA ILE A 113 4.49 16.92 -1.01
C ILE A 113 5.68 17.25 -1.92
N GLU A 114 5.93 16.42 -2.94
CA GLU A 114 7.00 16.64 -3.91
C GLU A 114 6.86 17.95 -4.68
N ALA A 115 5.62 18.32 -5.02
CA ALA A 115 5.30 19.60 -5.67
C ALA A 115 5.29 20.80 -4.71
N GLY A 116 5.42 20.59 -3.39
CA GLY A 116 5.29 21.65 -2.39
C GLY A 116 3.87 22.20 -2.23
N LEU A 117 2.86 21.42 -2.62
CA LEU A 117 1.43 21.78 -2.66
C LEU A 117 0.57 21.02 -1.65
N ALA A 118 1.18 20.23 -0.77
CA ALA A 118 0.45 19.54 0.29
C ALA A 118 -0.30 20.53 1.22
N PRO A 119 -1.55 20.24 1.63
CA PRO A 119 -2.28 21.05 2.59
C PRO A 119 -1.48 21.29 3.88
N ARG A 120 -1.45 22.55 4.35
CA ARG A 120 -0.79 22.90 5.61
C ARG A 120 -1.72 22.61 6.78
N ILE A 121 -1.63 21.38 7.31
CA ILE A 121 -2.48 20.89 8.39
C ILE A 121 -1.58 20.31 9.49
N GLU A 122 -1.79 20.75 10.72
CA GLU A 122 -1.10 20.20 11.90
C GLU A 122 -2.14 19.74 12.92
N VAL A 123 -2.19 18.43 13.16
CA VAL A 123 -3.10 17.81 14.13
C VAL A 123 -2.48 17.88 15.52
N HIS A 124 -3.22 18.38 16.49
CA HIS A 124 -2.80 18.36 17.89
C HIS A 124 -2.79 16.93 18.43
N GLU A 125 -1.67 16.51 19.04
CA GLU A 125 -1.46 15.13 19.56
C GLU A 125 -1.84 14.03 18.55
N PRO A 126 -1.07 13.86 17.45
CA PRO A 126 -1.43 12.95 16.37
C PRO A 126 -1.68 11.49 16.79
N VAL A 127 -0.96 10.99 17.78
CA VAL A 127 -1.14 9.62 18.30
C VAL A 127 -2.49 9.46 19.01
N THR A 128 -2.90 10.45 19.80
CA THR A 128 -4.22 10.47 20.45
C THR A 128 -5.30 10.58 19.38
N ALA A 129 -5.14 11.51 18.43
CA ALA A 129 -6.08 11.71 17.33
C ALA A 129 -6.27 10.43 16.50
N LEU A 130 -5.20 9.69 16.21
CA LEU A 130 -5.26 8.41 15.49
C LEU A 130 -6.18 7.39 16.21
N LYS A 131 -6.05 7.28 17.53
CA LYS A 131 -6.88 6.37 18.36
C LYS A 131 -8.33 6.86 18.42
N THR A 132 -8.52 8.18 18.60
CA THR A 132 -9.85 8.81 18.58
C THR A 132 -10.60 8.53 17.28
N VAL A 133 -9.93 8.67 16.12
CA VAL A 133 -10.54 8.33 14.82
C VAL A 133 -10.85 6.84 14.75
N SER A 134 -9.94 5.96 15.19
CA SER A 134 -10.18 4.52 15.15
C SER A 134 -11.39 4.10 15.97
N HIS A 135 -11.54 4.66 17.18
CA HIS A 135 -12.60 4.28 18.12
C HIS A 135 -13.97 4.90 17.78
N ASP A 136 -14.03 5.84 16.83
CA ASP A 136 -15.28 6.46 16.41
C ASP A 136 -15.79 5.93 15.06
N THR A 137 -16.63 4.89 15.13
CA THR A 137 -17.31 4.33 13.95
C THR A 137 -18.45 5.21 13.41
N SER A 138 -18.81 6.29 14.12
CA SER A 138 -19.79 7.27 13.65
C SER A 138 -19.18 8.33 12.73
N LEU A 139 -17.85 8.46 12.70
CA LEU A 139 -17.09 9.44 11.90
C LEU A 139 -17.37 10.91 12.26
N THR A 140 -17.86 11.17 13.48
CA THR A 140 -18.26 12.51 13.93
C THR A 140 -17.23 13.17 14.86
N ALA A 141 -16.25 12.42 15.36
CA ALA A 141 -15.22 12.91 16.26
C ALA A 141 -14.45 14.07 15.63
N ARG A 142 -14.36 15.18 16.37
CA ARG A 142 -13.71 16.41 15.93
C ARG A 142 -12.28 16.46 16.49
N LEU A 143 -11.30 16.36 15.60
CA LEU A 143 -9.89 16.52 15.88
C LEU A 143 -9.54 18.01 16.01
N ARG A 144 -8.70 18.34 16.99
CA ARG A 144 -8.15 19.69 17.16
C ARG A 144 -6.94 19.87 16.26
N LEU A 145 -6.93 20.94 15.47
CA LEU A 145 -5.75 21.39 14.76
C LEU A 145 -4.96 22.40 15.61
N VAL A 146 -3.67 22.56 15.34
CA VAL A 146 -2.80 23.52 16.04
C VAL A 146 -3.26 24.96 15.81
N ASP A 147 -3.87 25.25 14.65
CA ASP A 147 -4.44 26.56 14.30
C ASP A 147 -5.79 26.87 14.98
N GLY A 148 -6.28 25.96 15.85
CA GLY A 148 -7.51 26.12 16.61
C GLY A 148 -8.78 25.60 15.92
N ARG A 149 -8.72 25.24 14.63
CA ARG A 149 -9.85 24.60 13.94
C ARG A 149 -10.17 23.24 14.54
N ARG A 150 -11.43 22.81 14.39
CA ARG A 150 -11.91 21.49 14.75
C ARG A 150 -12.55 20.82 13.55
N VAL A 151 -12.01 19.68 13.13
CA VAL A 151 -12.36 19.01 11.86
C VAL A 151 -12.57 17.51 12.10
N THR A 152 -13.44 16.87 11.33
CA THR A 152 -13.55 15.40 11.35
C THR A 152 -12.40 14.77 10.56
N ALA A 153 -12.27 13.45 10.65
CA ALA A 153 -11.38 12.71 9.75
C ALA A 153 -11.83 12.81 8.28
N LEU A 154 -13.13 12.90 8.00
CA LEU A 154 -13.65 13.09 6.63
C LEU A 154 -13.30 14.48 6.09
N ASP A 155 -13.42 15.53 6.91
CA ASP A 155 -13.00 16.89 6.53
C ASP A 155 -11.53 16.91 6.11
N LEU A 156 -10.66 16.24 6.86
CA LEU A 156 -9.23 16.12 6.52
C LEU A 156 -9.03 15.40 5.19
N GLN A 157 -9.75 14.30 4.95
CA GLN A 157 -9.63 13.55 3.70
C GLN A 157 -10.11 14.37 2.49
N TRP A 158 -11.19 15.14 2.63
CA TRP A 158 -11.64 16.05 1.57
C TRP A 158 -10.61 17.14 1.26
N MET A 159 -9.98 17.76 2.28
CA MET A 159 -8.90 18.74 2.06
C MET A 159 -7.73 18.17 1.24
N TYR A 160 -7.37 16.91 1.47
CA TYR A 160 -6.33 16.24 0.68
C TYR A 160 -6.82 15.86 -0.72
N HIS A 161 -8.05 15.36 -0.84
CA HIS A 161 -8.65 15.02 -2.12
C HIS A 161 -8.72 16.23 -3.04
N GLU A 162 -9.21 17.36 -2.55
CA GLU A 162 -9.33 18.61 -3.30
C GLU A 162 -7.97 19.11 -3.81
N ALA A 163 -6.94 19.06 -2.95
CA ALA A 163 -5.58 19.44 -3.33
C ALA A 163 -5.01 18.49 -4.41
N ALA A 164 -5.22 17.18 -4.26
CA ALA A 164 -4.75 16.17 -5.21
C ALA A 164 -5.47 16.30 -6.56
N ALA A 165 -6.80 16.50 -6.55
CA ALA A 165 -7.61 16.71 -7.74
C ALA A 165 -7.18 17.98 -8.47
N LYS A 166 -6.89 19.07 -7.74
CA LYS A 166 -6.35 20.30 -8.32
C LYS A 166 -4.99 20.08 -8.99
N LEU A 167 -4.05 19.40 -8.32
CA LEU A 167 -2.75 19.10 -8.93
C LEU A 167 -2.91 18.24 -10.18
N ALA A 168 -3.79 17.25 -10.15
CA ALA A 168 -4.04 16.38 -11.29
C ALA A 168 -4.64 17.14 -12.49
N GLN A 169 -5.54 18.10 -12.22
CA GLN A 169 -6.08 18.99 -13.24
C GLN A 169 -5.00 19.92 -13.81
N ASP A 170 -4.19 20.55 -12.96
CA ASP A 170 -3.17 21.52 -13.38
C ASP A 170 -2.05 20.86 -14.21
N THR A 171 -1.77 19.57 -13.97
CA THR A 171 -0.73 18.80 -14.69
C THR A 171 -1.25 17.98 -15.86
N GLY A 172 -2.57 17.76 -15.96
CA GLY A 172 -3.19 16.88 -16.95
C GLY A 172 -2.99 15.39 -16.69
N VAL A 173 -2.31 14.99 -15.60
CA VAL A 173 -1.99 13.58 -15.32
C VAL A 173 -3.23 12.71 -15.08
N GLY A 174 -4.33 13.33 -14.62
CA GLY A 174 -5.62 12.68 -14.41
C GLY A 174 -6.55 12.68 -15.63
N ASP A 175 -6.07 13.04 -16.82
CA ASP A 175 -6.87 12.96 -18.05
C ASP A 175 -7.19 11.50 -18.39
N THR A 176 -8.42 11.23 -18.84
CA THR A 176 -8.89 9.86 -19.10
C THR A 176 -8.35 9.26 -20.40
N VAL A 177 -7.83 10.09 -21.31
CA VAL A 177 -7.30 9.69 -22.62
C VAL A 177 -5.78 9.81 -22.64
N ASP A 178 -5.26 10.97 -22.22
CA ASP A 178 -3.83 11.32 -22.35
C ASP A 178 -3.08 11.26 -21.00
N GLY A 179 -3.76 10.93 -19.90
CA GLY A 179 -3.18 10.84 -18.56
C GLY A 179 -2.38 9.56 -18.30
N ASP A 180 -2.07 9.31 -17.03
CA ASP A 180 -1.28 8.16 -16.60
C ASP A 180 -2.07 6.83 -16.49
N GLY A 181 -3.37 6.88 -16.80
CA GLY A 181 -4.27 5.73 -16.80
C GLY A 181 -4.73 5.25 -15.42
N HIS A 182 -4.37 5.92 -14.31
CA HIS A 182 -4.76 5.48 -12.96
C HIS A 182 -5.10 6.62 -11.99
N THR A 183 -4.50 7.81 -12.13
CA THR A 183 -4.77 8.95 -11.23
C THR A 183 -6.25 9.34 -11.25
N HIS A 184 -6.89 9.34 -12.43
CA HIS A 184 -8.33 9.58 -12.55
C HIS A 184 -9.16 8.63 -11.69
N GLU A 185 -8.92 7.33 -11.84
CA GLU A 185 -9.67 6.28 -11.13
C GLU A 185 -9.46 6.36 -9.61
N VAL A 186 -8.24 6.65 -9.15
CA VAL A 186 -7.96 6.86 -7.72
C VAL A 186 -8.77 8.04 -7.18
N LEU A 187 -8.76 9.18 -7.87
CA LEU A 187 -9.48 10.39 -7.45
C LEU A 187 -10.99 10.19 -7.43
N GLU A 188 -11.54 9.53 -8.46
CA GLU A 188 -12.97 9.25 -8.57
C GLU A 188 -13.45 8.31 -7.46
N ARG A 189 -12.73 7.20 -7.24
CA ARG A 189 -13.05 6.24 -6.17
C ARG A 189 -12.90 6.88 -4.79
N TRP A 190 -11.90 7.73 -4.60
CA TRP A 190 -11.71 8.44 -3.34
C TRP A 190 -12.88 9.38 -3.05
N ALA A 191 -13.27 10.23 -4.01
CA ALA A 191 -14.44 11.10 -3.88
C ALA A 191 -15.73 10.32 -3.61
N THR A 192 -15.94 9.21 -4.34
CA THR A 192 -17.11 8.35 -4.19
C THR A 192 -17.19 7.78 -2.77
N VAL A 193 -16.09 7.21 -2.27
CA VAL A 193 -16.04 6.67 -0.91
C VAL A 193 -16.25 7.76 0.13
N LEU A 194 -15.62 8.92 0.00
CA LEU A 194 -15.83 10.03 0.95
C LEU A 194 -17.28 10.50 0.98
N THR A 195 -17.91 10.62 -0.19
CA THR A 195 -19.33 11.01 -0.32
C THR A 195 -20.25 9.98 0.34
N GLN A 196 -20.00 8.69 0.12
CA GLN A 196 -20.79 7.61 0.73
C GLN A 196 -20.57 7.54 2.24
N LEU A 197 -19.35 7.77 2.74
CA LEU A 197 -19.07 7.79 4.17
C LEU A 197 -19.82 8.92 4.90
N ASP A 198 -20.01 10.07 4.24
CA ASP A 198 -20.72 11.22 4.80
C ASP A 198 -22.26 11.08 4.73
N GLY A 199 -22.76 10.43 3.67
CA GLY A 199 -24.21 10.25 3.42
C GLY A 199 -24.72 8.82 3.66
N ASP A 200 -24.44 7.91 2.74
CA ASP A 200 -24.93 6.52 2.74
C ASP A 200 -23.80 5.50 3.02
N ARG A 201 -23.55 5.27 4.32
CA ARG A 201 -22.53 4.32 4.78
C ARG A 201 -22.82 2.86 4.36
N ALA A 202 -24.07 2.51 4.10
CA ALA A 202 -24.40 1.17 3.63
C ALA A 202 -23.87 0.96 2.19
N ALA A 203 -23.94 1.98 1.34
CA ALA A 203 -23.34 1.95 0.01
C ALA A 203 -21.80 1.81 0.06
N ALA A 204 -21.15 2.48 1.01
CA ALA A 204 -19.70 2.40 1.21
C ALA A 204 -19.21 1.01 1.63
N ALA A 205 -20.06 0.16 2.24
CA ALA A 205 -19.66 -1.17 2.72
C ALA A 205 -19.18 -2.10 1.60
N SER A 206 -19.53 -1.85 0.33
CA SER A 206 -18.99 -2.61 -0.81
C SER A 206 -17.52 -2.29 -1.14
N SER A 207 -17.01 -1.16 -0.64
CA SER A 207 -15.69 -0.60 -0.96
C SER A 207 -14.77 -0.45 0.26
N VAL A 208 -15.35 -0.18 1.43
CA VAL A 208 -14.65 0.10 2.68
C VAL A 208 -14.72 -1.11 3.61
N GLU A 209 -13.57 -1.73 3.86
CA GLU A 209 -13.50 -3.04 4.50
C GLU A 209 -14.05 -3.09 5.93
N TRP A 210 -13.71 -2.10 6.77
CA TRP A 210 -14.22 -2.06 8.15
C TRP A 210 -15.75 -1.93 8.20
N LEU A 211 -16.39 -1.25 7.23
CA LEU A 211 -17.84 -1.17 7.14
C LEU A 211 -18.47 -2.50 6.72
N ALA A 212 -17.86 -3.20 5.76
CA ALA A 212 -18.29 -4.53 5.36
C ALA A 212 -18.24 -5.51 6.54
N LYS A 213 -17.14 -5.48 7.30
CA LYS A 213 -16.95 -6.30 8.50
C LYS A 213 -17.92 -5.90 9.61
N LEU A 214 -18.08 -4.60 9.87
CA LEU A 214 -19.02 -4.09 10.88
C LEU A 214 -20.45 -4.53 10.57
N SER A 215 -20.88 -4.39 9.32
CA SER A 215 -22.22 -4.84 8.86
C SER A 215 -22.44 -6.34 9.11
N LEU A 216 -21.42 -7.16 8.83
CA LEU A 216 -21.48 -8.59 9.13
C LEU A 216 -21.60 -8.86 10.64
N LEU A 217 -20.76 -8.21 11.45
CA LEU A 217 -20.75 -8.37 12.92
C LEU A 217 -22.07 -7.91 13.55
N GLU A 218 -22.61 -6.77 13.12
CA GLU A 218 -23.93 -6.30 13.58
C GLU A 218 -25.05 -7.27 13.20
N GLY A 219 -24.97 -7.93 12.04
CA GLY A 219 -25.87 -9.02 11.69
C GLY A 219 -25.85 -10.19 12.68
N TYR A 220 -24.67 -10.57 13.18
CA TYR A 220 -24.55 -11.59 14.24
C TYR A 220 -25.11 -11.06 15.58
N ARG A 221 -24.78 -9.82 15.94
CA ARG A 221 -25.27 -9.17 17.18
C ARG A 221 -26.78 -9.12 17.24
N GLN A 222 -27.43 -8.67 16.17
CA GLN A 222 -28.89 -8.52 16.11
C GLN A 222 -29.61 -9.87 16.06
N ARG A 223 -29.09 -10.83 15.29
CA ARG A 223 -29.69 -12.16 15.15
C ARG A 223 -29.62 -12.98 16.44
N ASP A 224 -28.45 -12.96 17.10
CA ASP A 224 -28.16 -13.87 18.22
C ASP A 224 -28.15 -13.15 19.59
N GLY A 225 -28.43 -11.84 19.63
CA GLY A 225 -28.46 -11.03 20.86
C GLY A 225 -27.07 -10.87 21.50
N LEU A 226 -26.03 -10.60 20.70
CA LEU A 226 -24.64 -10.58 21.18
C LEU A 226 -24.18 -9.18 21.59
N ASP A 227 -23.50 -9.10 22.73
CA ASP A 227 -22.73 -7.93 23.14
C ASP A 227 -21.33 -7.93 22.52
N TRP A 228 -20.67 -6.76 22.51
CA TRP A 228 -19.34 -6.62 21.88
C TRP A 228 -18.25 -7.41 22.59
N SER A 229 -18.51 -7.83 23.83
CA SER A 229 -17.66 -8.70 24.63
C SER A 229 -17.83 -10.19 24.33
N ASP A 230 -18.81 -10.59 23.49
CA ASP A 230 -19.02 -12.00 23.18
C ASP A 230 -17.86 -12.54 22.32
N ALA A 231 -17.23 -13.61 22.80
CA ALA A 231 -16.07 -14.23 22.15
C ALA A 231 -16.34 -14.66 20.70
N ARG A 232 -17.60 -14.95 20.34
CA ARG A 232 -17.98 -15.28 18.95
C ARG A 232 -17.69 -14.13 17.99
N LEU A 233 -17.87 -12.88 18.41
CA LEU A 233 -17.56 -11.72 17.55
C LEU A 233 -16.05 -11.61 17.30
N GLY A 234 -15.22 -11.92 18.30
CA GLY A 234 -13.77 -12.01 18.13
C GLY A 234 -13.36 -13.12 17.15
N LEU A 235 -14.03 -14.28 17.19
CA LEU A 235 -13.81 -15.36 16.22
C LEU A 235 -14.22 -14.96 14.80
N VAL A 236 -15.33 -14.24 14.64
CA VAL A 236 -15.79 -13.71 13.35
C VAL A 236 -14.81 -12.68 12.80
N ASP A 237 -14.30 -11.77 13.63
CA ASP A 237 -13.26 -10.81 13.25
C ASP A 237 -11.98 -11.51 12.76
N LEU A 238 -11.54 -12.58 13.46
CA LEU A 238 -10.40 -13.36 13.02
C LEU A 238 -10.69 -14.12 11.71
N GLN A 239 -11.87 -14.75 11.58
CA GLN A 239 -12.25 -15.50 10.40
C GLN A 239 -12.42 -14.60 9.15
N TRP A 240 -12.66 -13.30 9.35
CA TRP A 240 -12.62 -12.33 8.26
C TRP A 240 -11.31 -12.40 7.49
N ALA A 241 -10.18 -12.48 8.20
CA ALA A 241 -8.82 -12.46 7.66
C ALA A 241 -8.33 -13.82 7.14
N ASP A 242 -9.16 -14.86 7.13
CA ASP A 242 -8.78 -16.17 6.59
C ASP A 242 -8.63 -16.11 5.06
N ILE A 243 -7.42 -16.38 4.58
CA ILE A 243 -7.05 -16.28 3.16
C ILE A 243 -7.58 -17.43 2.29
N ARG A 244 -8.19 -18.46 2.91
CA ARG A 244 -8.78 -19.59 2.19
C ARG A 244 -10.14 -19.20 1.59
N PRO A 245 -10.32 -19.25 0.25
CA PRO A 245 -11.56 -18.80 -0.39
C PRO A 245 -12.83 -19.47 0.14
N GLU A 246 -12.74 -20.73 0.56
CA GLU A 246 -13.86 -21.51 1.08
C GLU A 246 -14.22 -21.21 2.55
N LYS A 247 -13.32 -20.55 3.29
CA LYS A 247 -13.48 -20.30 4.74
C LYS A 247 -13.58 -18.83 5.11
N GLY A 248 -12.84 -17.96 4.42
CA GLY A 248 -12.79 -16.53 4.71
C GLY A 248 -14.12 -15.83 4.49
N LEU A 249 -14.54 -15.05 5.49
CA LEU A 249 -15.82 -14.36 5.44
C LEU A 249 -15.84 -13.27 4.36
N TYR A 250 -14.70 -12.59 4.13
CA TYR A 250 -14.55 -11.67 3.00
C TYR A 250 -14.84 -12.35 1.66
N TYR A 251 -14.25 -13.52 1.40
CA TYR A 251 -14.47 -14.25 0.14
C TYR A 251 -15.93 -14.71 -0.03
N ARG A 252 -16.63 -15.01 1.07
CA ARG A 252 -18.08 -15.30 1.02
C ARG A 252 -18.92 -14.08 0.67
N LEU A 253 -18.48 -12.87 1.03
CA LEU A 253 -19.14 -11.63 0.59
C LEU A 253 -18.80 -11.35 -0.87
N LEU A 254 -17.54 -11.53 -1.27
CA LEU A 254 -17.07 -11.38 -2.64
C LEU A 254 -17.80 -12.32 -3.62
N ALA A 255 -17.96 -13.60 -3.26
CA ALA A 255 -18.69 -14.59 -4.06
C ALA A 255 -20.20 -14.31 -4.19
N ARG A 256 -20.74 -13.41 -3.36
CA ARG A 256 -22.12 -12.92 -3.42
C ARG A 256 -22.21 -11.52 -4.01
N GLU A 257 -21.15 -11.06 -4.67
CA GLU A 257 -21.07 -9.74 -5.31
C GLU A 257 -21.32 -8.57 -4.34
N ARG A 258 -21.02 -8.76 -3.05
CA ARG A 258 -21.16 -7.72 -2.02
C ARG A 258 -19.91 -6.88 -1.81
N MET A 259 -18.79 -7.26 -2.45
CA MET A 259 -17.53 -6.51 -2.44
C MET A 259 -17.16 -6.15 -3.87
N GLN A 260 -16.72 -4.91 -4.07
CA GLN A 260 -16.25 -4.45 -5.36
C GLN A 260 -14.86 -5.04 -5.69
N ARG A 261 -14.64 -5.26 -6.98
CA ARG A 261 -13.37 -5.73 -7.54
C ARG A 261 -12.70 -4.60 -8.31
N VAL A 262 -11.38 -4.56 -8.24
CA VAL A 262 -10.50 -3.70 -9.05
C VAL A 262 -9.81 -4.56 -10.13
N VAL A 263 -9.51 -5.82 -9.83
CA VAL A 263 -8.89 -6.78 -10.75
C VAL A 263 -9.65 -8.10 -10.79
N ASP A 264 -9.63 -8.75 -11.95
CA ASP A 264 -10.19 -10.08 -12.15
C ASP A 264 -9.27 -11.20 -11.61
N ASP A 265 -9.80 -12.42 -11.53
CA ASP A 265 -9.06 -13.57 -10.98
C ASP A 265 -7.94 -14.04 -11.91
N SER A 266 -8.05 -13.79 -13.22
CA SER A 266 -7.02 -14.17 -14.19
C SER A 266 -5.77 -13.31 -14.06
N ALA A 267 -5.92 -12.01 -13.81
CA ALA A 267 -4.84 -11.09 -13.52
C ALA A 267 -4.11 -11.46 -12.23
N ILE A 268 -4.86 -11.83 -11.17
CA ILE A 268 -4.29 -12.30 -9.90
C ILE A 268 -3.53 -13.62 -10.12
N ALA A 269 -4.11 -14.58 -10.85
CA ALA A 269 -3.48 -15.86 -11.13
C ALA A 269 -2.20 -15.70 -11.95
N ALA A 270 -2.19 -14.82 -12.96
CA ALA A 270 -1.00 -14.52 -13.75
C ALA A 270 0.13 -13.93 -12.88
N ALA A 271 -0.20 -13.03 -11.95
CA ALA A 271 0.77 -12.39 -11.05
C ALA A 271 1.45 -13.36 -10.06
N VAL A 272 0.97 -14.59 -9.92
CA VAL A 272 1.65 -15.64 -9.12
C VAL A 272 2.97 -16.05 -9.77
N SER A 273 3.02 -16.13 -11.09
CA SER A 273 4.21 -16.59 -11.84
C SER A 273 4.88 -15.49 -12.66
N GLU A 274 4.15 -14.45 -13.05
CA GLU A 274 4.65 -13.39 -13.91
C GLU A 274 4.98 -12.11 -13.12
N PRO A 275 6.23 -11.61 -13.20
CA PRO A 275 6.61 -10.35 -12.56
C PRO A 275 6.02 -9.14 -13.32
N PRO A 276 5.83 -7.98 -12.65
CA PRO A 276 5.40 -6.76 -13.32
C PRO A 276 6.43 -6.33 -14.37
N ALA A 277 5.93 -5.98 -15.55
CA ALA A 277 6.73 -5.81 -16.77
C ALA A 277 7.52 -4.49 -16.85
N ASP A 278 7.18 -3.51 -16.01
CA ASP A 278 7.60 -2.11 -16.07
C ASP A 278 8.58 -1.72 -14.96
N THR A 279 9.04 -2.69 -14.17
CA THR A 279 10.07 -2.48 -13.14
C THR A 279 11.20 -3.49 -13.26
N ARG A 280 12.28 -3.28 -12.50
CA ARG A 280 13.37 -4.26 -12.33
C ARG A 280 12.94 -5.64 -11.84
N ALA A 281 11.73 -5.77 -11.30
CA ALA A 281 11.19 -7.07 -10.91
C ALA A 281 10.99 -7.97 -12.13
N TYR A 282 10.74 -7.42 -13.32
CA TYR A 282 10.71 -8.18 -14.57
C TYR A 282 12.01 -8.94 -14.78
N PHE A 283 13.14 -8.22 -14.83
CA PHE A 283 14.46 -8.83 -14.98
C PHE A 283 14.73 -9.87 -13.89
N ARG A 284 14.48 -9.53 -12.62
CA ARG A 284 14.70 -10.47 -11.50
C ARG A 284 13.89 -11.75 -11.65
N GLY A 285 12.58 -11.63 -11.88
CA GLY A 285 11.67 -12.77 -12.00
C GLY A 285 12.01 -13.63 -13.22
N LYS A 286 12.33 -13.02 -14.37
CA LYS A 286 12.73 -13.75 -15.57
C LYS A 286 14.08 -14.44 -15.43
N CYS A 287 15.05 -13.84 -14.74
CA CYS A 287 16.30 -14.53 -14.41
C CYS A 287 16.05 -15.78 -13.55
N ILE A 288 15.23 -15.67 -12.50
CA ILE A 288 14.92 -16.80 -11.62
C ILE A 288 14.17 -17.91 -12.39
N SER A 289 13.17 -17.56 -13.20
CA SER A 289 12.38 -18.57 -13.91
C SER A 289 13.10 -19.20 -15.11
N SER A 290 13.96 -18.45 -15.81
CA SER A 290 14.64 -18.93 -17.02
C SER A 290 15.99 -19.56 -16.73
N PHE A 291 16.69 -19.08 -15.70
CA PHE A 291 18.07 -19.47 -15.38
C PHE A 291 18.24 -19.97 -13.95
N GLY A 292 17.17 -20.44 -13.30
CA GLY A 292 17.17 -20.78 -11.88
C GLY A 292 18.29 -21.75 -11.44
N LYS A 293 18.72 -22.68 -12.32
CA LYS A 293 19.85 -23.59 -12.06
C LYS A 293 21.20 -22.87 -11.92
N ASP A 294 21.35 -21.72 -12.56
CA ASP A 294 22.57 -20.91 -12.60
C ASP A 294 22.47 -19.70 -11.65
N VAL A 295 21.34 -19.48 -10.96
CA VAL A 295 21.14 -18.37 -10.02
C VAL A 295 21.40 -18.85 -8.60
N VAL A 296 22.43 -18.30 -7.95
CA VAL A 296 22.79 -18.65 -6.56
C VAL A 296 22.13 -17.75 -5.52
N GLY A 297 21.68 -16.56 -5.93
CA GLY A 297 21.01 -15.63 -5.03
C GLY A 297 20.43 -14.42 -5.76
N ALA A 298 19.36 -13.87 -5.21
CA ALA A 298 18.73 -12.65 -5.71
C ALA A 298 18.28 -11.77 -4.55
N SER A 299 18.40 -10.45 -4.73
CA SER A 299 17.95 -9.41 -3.81
C SER A 299 17.16 -8.34 -4.59
N TRP A 300 16.70 -7.30 -3.89
CA TRP A 300 16.08 -6.15 -4.53
C TRP A 300 17.00 -5.45 -5.54
N ASP A 301 18.31 -5.42 -5.25
CA ASP A 301 19.33 -4.63 -5.94
C ASP A 301 20.39 -5.47 -6.68
N SER A 302 20.24 -6.79 -6.74
CA SER A 302 21.12 -7.66 -7.53
C SER A 302 20.55 -9.04 -7.84
N VAL A 303 21.09 -9.67 -8.89
CA VAL A 303 20.97 -11.11 -9.16
C VAL A 303 22.39 -11.67 -9.29
N ILE A 304 22.66 -12.81 -8.67
CA ILE A 304 23.98 -13.44 -8.62
C ILE A 304 23.91 -14.79 -9.34
N PHE A 305 24.77 -14.98 -10.31
CA PHE A 305 24.86 -16.18 -11.12
C PHE A 305 26.15 -16.95 -10.85
N ASP A 306 26.07 -18.27 -10.93
CA ASP A 306 27.21 -19.18 -11.06
C ASP A 306 27.10 -19.86 -12.42
N VAL A 307 27.98 -19.49 -13.35
CA VAL A 307 27.95 -19.98 -14.73
C VAL A 307 29.26 -20.68 -15.05
N PRO A 308 29.22 -21.92 -15.58
CA PRO A 308 30.41 -22.63 -16.03
C PRO A 308 31.26 -21.77 -16.99
N GLY A 309 32.57 -21.78 -16.80
CA GLY A 309 33.53 -21.05 -17.63
C GLY A 309 33.86 -19.62 -17.18
N TYR A 310 33.06 -19.00 -16.32
CA TYR A 310 33.35 -17.65 -15.81
C TYR A 310 34.33 -17.62 -14.62
N GLY A 311 34.56 -18.76 -13.95
CA GLY A 311 35.53 -18.92 -12.87
C GLY A 311 35.25 -18.14 -11.57
N ARG A 312 34.21 -17.31 -11.54
CA ARG A 312 33.72 -16.55 -10.37
C ARG A 312 32.23 -16.26 -10.52
N LEU A 313 31.57 -16.01 -9.40
CA LEU A 313 30.17 -15.56 -9.37
C LEU A 313 30.01 -14.23 -10.11
N GLN A 314 28.98 -14.16 -10.96
CA GLN A 314 28.63 -12.95 -11.69
C GLN A 314 27.49 -12.23 -10.98
N ARG A 315 27.79 -11.09 -10.37
CA ARG A 315 26.80 -10.23 -9.72
C ARG A 315 26.31 -9.17 -10.68
N VAL A 316 25.05 -9.27 -11.11
CA VAL A 316 24.38 -8.25 -11.92
C VAL A 316 23.63 -7.28 -10.99
N PRO A 317 24.05 -6.00 -10.87
CA PRO A 317 23.34 -5.02 -10.06
C PRO A 317 22.05 -4.55 -10.72
N THR A 318 20.97 -4.47 -9.94
CA THR A 318 19.64 -3.98 -10.35
C THR A 318 19.22 -2.77 -9.50
N ARG A 319 20.15 -1.81 -9.30
CA ARG A 319 19.98 -0.66 -8.38
C ARG A 319 18.96 0.39 -8.84
N GLU A 320 18.67 0.50 -10.13
CA GLU A 320 17.68 1.44 -10.65
C GLU A 320 16.30 0.75 -10.76
N PRO A 321 15.28 1.16 -9.99
CA PRO A 321 13.99 0.46 -9.92
C PRO A 321 13.23 0.38 -11.25
N LEU A 322 13.43 1.36 -12.14
CA LEU A 322 12.78 1.47 -13.45
C LEU A 322 13.68 1.02 -14.62
N ARG A 323 14.80 0.35 -14.33
CA ARG A 323 15.60 -0.37 -15.35
C ARG A 323 15.37 -1.87 -15.26
N GLY A 324 15.75 -2.63 -16.29
CA GLY A 324 15.48 -4.08 -16.32
C GLY A 324 14.00 -4.42 -16.52
N THR A 325 13.27 -3.54 -17.19
CA THR A 325 11.88 -3.75 -17.58
C THR A 325 11.80 -4.71 -18.78
N LYS A 326 10.60 -5.18 -19.11
CA LYS A 326 10.32 -5.95 -20.32
C LYS A 326 10.72 -5.19 -21.59
N ALA A 327 10.41 -3.89 -21.65
CA ALA A 327 10.80 -3.06 -22.78
C ALA A 327 12.33 -2.99 -22.97
N LEU A 328 13.10 -2.99 -21.87
CA LEU A 328 14.56 -2.89 -21.92
C LEU A 328 15.27 -4.24 -22.09
N THR A 329 14.69 -5.33 -21.58
CA THR A 329 15.40 -6.63 -21.45
C THR A 329 14.64 -7.82 -22.00
N GLY A 330 13.38 -7.67 -22.43
CA GLY A 330 12.54 -8.76 -22.91
C GLY A 330 13.14 -9.50 -24.12
N ALA A 331 13.60 -8.75 -25.13
CA ALA A 331 14.23 -9.34 -26.32
C ALA A 331 15.49 -10.16 -25.98
N LEU A 332 16.20 -9.81 -24.91
CA LEU A 332 17.38 -10.56 -24.44
C LEU A 332 16.97 -11.94 -23.90
N PHE A 333 15.89 -12.01 -23.11
CA PHE A 333 15.33 -13.28 -22.64
C PHE A 333 14.71 -14.11 -23.77
N GLU A 334 14.19 -13.46 -24.82
CA GLU A 334 13.67 -14.17 -25.99
C GLU A 334 14.80 -14.82 -26.80
N ARG A 335 15.95 -14.15 -26.92
CA ARG A 335 17.12 -14.62 -27.69
C ARG A 335 17.89 -15.75 -27.01
N TYR A 336 18.06 -15.69 -25.69
CA TYR A 336 18.91 -16.64 -24.96
C TYR A 336 18.11 -17.56 -24.03
N ARG A 337 18.46 -18.85 -24.06
CA ARG A 337 17.90 -19.88 -23.16
C ARG A 337 18.89 -20.35 -22.09
N GLU A 338 20.15 -19.90 -22.17
CA GLU A 338 21.22 -20.26 -21.25
C GLU A 338 21.84 -19.00 -20.63
N ALA A 339 22.24 -19.09 -19.35
CA ALA A 339 22.75 -17.95 -18.60
C ALA A 339 24.08 -17.40 -19.14
N GLY A 340 24.97 -18.26 -19.65
CA GLY A 340 26.29 -17.84 -20.15
C GLY A 340 26.24 -16.86 -21.32
N PRO A 341 25.59 -17.22 -22.45
CA PRO A 341 25.39 -16.30 -23.57
C PRO A 341 24.58 -15.05 -23.19
N PHE A 342 23.57 -15.21 -22.33
CA PHE A 342 22.77 -14.10 -21.81
C PHE A 342 23.64 -13.06 -21.06
N LEU A 343 24.48 -13.52 -20.13
CA LEU A 343 25.40 -12.66 -19.39
C LEU A 343 26.49 -12.07 -20.28
N GLY A 344 26.93 -12.81 -21.30
CA GLY A 344 27.91 -12.34 -22.29
C GLY A 344 27.44 -11.05 -22.97
N GLU A 345 26.23 -11.07 -23.52
CA GLU A 345 25.63 -9.87 -24.14
C GLU A 345 25.31 -8.79 -23.11
N LEU A 346 24.71 -9.16 -21.96
CA LEU A 346 24.30 -8.19 -20.94
C LEU A 346 25.47 -7.37 -20.37
N LEU A 347 26.61 -8.02 -20.14
CA LEU A 347 27.79 -7.40 -19.54
C LEU A 347 28.76 -6.82 -20.58
N GLY A 348 28.44 -6.97 -21.88
CA GLY A 348 29.32 -6.55 -22.96
C GLY A 348 30.62 -7.38 -23.04
N HIS A 349 30.62 -8.60 -22.48
CA HIS A 349 31.69 -9.55 -22.71
C HIS A 349 31.49 -10.12 -24.11
N ASN A 350 32.26 -9.62 -25.08
CA ASN A 350 32.37 -10.26 -26.40
C ASN A 350 32.69 -11.75 -26.18
N THR A 351 31.72 -12.62 -26.36
CA THR A 351 31.97 -14.03 -26.60
C THR A 351 32.44 -14.17 -28.04
N ALA A 352 33.65 -13.68 -28.35
CA ALA A 352 34.40 -14.31 -29.41
C ALA A 352 34.72 -15.73 -28.90
N PRO A 353 34.34 -16.80 -29.63
CA PRO A 353 34.79 -18.13 -29.25
C PRO A 353 36.33 -18.14 -29.21
N PRO A 354 36.97 -18.93 -28.34
CA PRO A 354 38.42 -19.11 -28.43
C PRO A 354 38.77 -19.54 -29.86
N ALA A 355 39.67 -18.81 -30.49
CA ALA A 355 40.17 -19.15 -31.82
C ALA A 355 41.04 -20.41 -31.72
N ALA A 356 40.66 -21.38 -32.57
CA ALA A 356 41.28 -22.67 -32.90
C ALA A 356 41.29 -23.75 -31.81
#